data_AF-A0AAW0IR58-F1
#
_entry.id   AF-A0AAW0IR58-F1
#
_cell.length_a   1.000
_cell.length_b   1.000
_cell.length_c   1.000
_cell.angle_alpha   90.00
_cell.angle_beta   90.00
_cell.angle_gamma   90.00
#
_symmetry.space_group_name_H-M   'P 1'
#
loop_
_entity.id
_entity.type
_entity.pdbx_description
1 polymer ?
#
loop_
_entity_poly.entity_id
_entity_poly.type
_entity_poly.pdbx_seq_one_letter_code
_entity_poly.pdbx_strand_id
1 'polypeptide(L)'
;MIDHRFRAHHLQSHRRLCTDEDLFLNEVAERLAFFAIAVNMVTYLIFEMHQSIPTAATHVTDWIGAAYVLTIFGAFMADAYLGRFKTIIIFSCIYAVLVGTG
;
A
#
# COMPACT_ATOMS: atom_id res chain seq x y z
N MET A 1 20.16 19.48 -32.72
CA MET A 1 19.65 18.14 -32.30
C MET A 1 20.09 17.72 -30.88
N ILE A 2 20.96 18.48 -30.18
CA ILE A 2 21.46 18.13 -28.83
C ILE A 2 20.61 18.74 -27.68
N ASP A 3 19.84 19.80 -27.93
CA ASP A 3 19.10 20.52 -26.87
C ASP A 3 17.91 19.73 -26.26
N HIS A 4 17.15 19.00 -27.06
CA HIS A 4 15.96 18.26 -26.59
C HIS A 4 16.29 17.13 -25.59
N ARG A 5 17.48 16.53 -25.67
CA ARG A 5 17.88 15.47 -24.73
C ARG A 5 18.40 16.02 -23.39
N PHE A 6 18.92 17.24 -23.38
CA PHE A 6 19.35 17.91 -22.15
C PHE A 6 18.13 18.36 -21.31
N ARG A 7 17.09 18.88 -21.96
CA ARG A 7 15.83 19.28 -21.29
C ARG A 7 15.07 18.09 -20.69
N ALA A 8 15.08 16.93 -21.36
CA ALA A 8 14.44 15.71 -20.84
C ALA A 8 15.12 15.19 -19.57
N HIS A 9 16.45 15.21 -19.51
CA HIS A 9 17.21 14.80 -18.31
C HIS A 9 16.93 15.71 -17.11
N HIS A 10 16.78 17.01 -17.34
CA HIS A 10 16.51 17.98 -16.27
C HIS A 10 15.08 17.87 -15.71
N LEU A 11 14.08 17.64 -16.58
CA LEU A 11 12.69 17.40 -16.19
C LEU A 11 12.49 16.03 -15.52
N GLN A 12 13.22 15.01 -15.95
CA GLN A 12 13.18 13.67 -15.37
C GLN A 12 13.95 13.59 -14.04
N SER A 13 14.95 14.45 -13.84
CA SER A 13 15.61 14.67 -12.53
C SER A 13 14.66 15.36 -11.55
N HIS A 14 13.98 16.43 -11.96
CA HIS A 14 12.98 17.10 -11.11
C HIS A 14 11.80 16.21 -10.73
N ARG A 15 11.32 15.38 -11.67
CA ARG A 15 10.23 14.44 -11.40
C ARG A 15 10.67 13.25 -10.54
N ARG A 16 11.94 12.83 -10.60
CA ARG A 16 12.50 11.80 -9.71
C ARG A 16 12.68 12.32 -8.29
N LEU A 17 13.22 13.54 -8.15
CA LEU A 17 13.43 14.19 -6.85
C LEU A 17 12.11 14.29 -6.06
N CYS A 18 11.00 14.69 -6.71
CA CYS A 18 9.68 14.68 -6.05
C CYS A 18 9.15 13.29 -5.68
N THR A 19 9.44 12.25 -6.48
CA THR A 19 9.03 10.89 -6.11
C THR A 19 9.86 10.29 -4.98
N ASP A 20 11.14 10.67 -4.87
CA ASP A 20 12.04 10.15 -3.85
C ASP A 20 11.71 10.73 -2.46
N GLU A 21 11.33 12.02 -2.39
CA GLU A 21 10.84 12.64 -1.16
C GLU A 21 9.48 12.08 -0.71
N ASP A 22 8.55 11.88 -1.64
CA ASP A 22 7.24 11.27 -1.36
C ASP A 22 7.39 9.81 -0.88
N LEU A 23 8.29 9.04 -1.48
CA LEU A 23 8.55 7.65 -1.09
C LEU A 23 9.09 7.56 0.34
N PHE A 24 10.06 8.42 0.68
CA PHE A 24 10.63 8.45 2.02
C PHE A 24 9.58 8.84 3.07
N LEU A 25 8.78 9.87 2.79
CA LEU A 25 7.71 10.29 3.69
C LEU A 25 6.66 9.19 3.89
N ASN A 26 6.29 8.47 2.83
CA ASN A 26 5.36 7.35 2.91
C ASN A 26 5.91 6.21 3.80
N GLU A 27 7.16 5.79 3.57
CA GLU A 27 7.79 4.74 4.37
C GLU A 27 7.87 5.14 5.86
N VAL A 28 8.23 6.39 6.16
CA VAL A 28 8.29 6.88 7.54
C VAL A 28 6.91 6.94 8.17
N ALA A 29 5.90 7.44 7.45
CA ALA A 29 4.53 7.52 7.93
C ALA A 29 3.95 6.12 8.20
N GLU A 30 4.19 5.16 7.32
CA GLU A 30 3.76 3.77 7.48
C GLU A 30 4.39 3.16 8.73
N ARG A 31 5.71 3.30 8.92
CA ARG A 31 6.39 2.79 10.11
C ARG A 31 5.90 3.46 11.39
N LEU A 32 5.68 4.77 11.37
CA LEU A 32 5.17 5.50 12.54
C LEU A 32 3.77 5.03 12.91
N ALA A 33 2.87 4.90 11.94
CA ALA A 33 1.51 4.41 12.16
C ALA A 33 1.53 2.97 12.71
N PHE A 34 2.38 2.11 12.15
CA PHE A 34 2.55 0.74 12.63
C PHE A 34 2.98 0.69 14.09
N PHE A 35 4.01 1.44 14.48
CA PHE A 35 4.46 1.51 15.87
C PHE A 35 3.40 2.14 16.79
N ALA A 36 2.70 3.19 16.35
CA ALA A 36 1.64 3.82 17.14
C ALA A 36 0.50 2.85 17.47
N ILE A 37 0.07 2.06 16.48
CA ILE A 37 -0.97 1.03 16.67
C ILE A 37 -0.45 -0.08 17.58
N ALA A 38 0.78 -0.56 17.37
CA ALA A 38 1.37 -1.61 18.19
C ALA A 38 1.48 -1.20 19.67
N VAL A 39 1.96 0.03 19.95
CA VAL A 39 2.05 0.55 21.32
C VAL A 39 0.66 0.70 21.94
N ASN A 40 -0.31 1.22 21.20
CA ASN A 40 -1.69 1.37 21.70
C ASN A 40 -2.30 0.00 22.03
N MET A 41 -2.10 -0.99 21.17
CA MET A 41 -2.57 -2.36 21.39
C MET A 41 -1.91 -3.01 22.61
N VAL A 42 -0.57 -2.96 22.72
CA VAL A 42 0.16 -3.49 23.89
C VAL A 42 -0.35 -2.86 25.18
N THR A 43 -0.49 -1.53 25.19
CA THR A 43 -0.98 -0.78 26.35
C THR A 43 -2.40 -1.19 26.71
N TYR A 44 -3.29 -1.31 25.72
CA TYR A 44 -4.68 -1.75 25.94
C TYR A 44 -4.75 -3.16 26.54
N LEU A 45 -3.97 -4.12 26.03
CA LEU A 45 -3.99 -5.50 26.53
C LEU A 45 -3.47 -5.58 27.98
N ILE A 46 -2.44 -4.81 28.32
CA ILE A 46 -1.84 -4.82 29.66
C ILE A 46 -2.73 -4.09 30.68
N PHE A 47 -3.22 -2.89 30.35
CA PHE A 47 -3.89 -2.01 31.31
C PHE A 47 -5.40 -2.22 31.39
N GLU A 48 -6.09 -2.40 30.26
CA GLU A 48 -7.56 -2.55 30.24
C GLU A 48 -7.96 -4.02 30.37
N MET A 49 -7.31 -4.88 29.58
CA MET A 49 -7.65 -6.31 29.51
C MET A 49 -6.98 -7.15 30.61
N HIS A 50 -6.13 -6.52 31.44
CA HIS A 50 -5.39 -7.15 32.56
C HIS A 50 -4.65 -8.44 32.16
N GLN A 51 -4.15 -8.50 30.92
CA GLN A 51 -3.41 -9.65 30.41
C GLN A 51 -1.99 -9.68 31.00
N SER A 52 -1.46 -10.88 31.23
CA SER A 52 -0.05 -11.01 31.62
C SER A 52 0.86 -10.56 30.47
N ILE A 53 2.00 -9.94 30.79
CA ILE A 53 2.98 -9.47 29.80
C ILE A 53 3.32 -10.53 28.72
N PRO A 54 3.59 -11.81 29.05
CA PRO A 54 3.88 -12.81 28.02
C PRO A 54 2.67 -13.13 27.12
N THR A 55 1.45 -13.10 27.66
CA THR A 55 0.22 -13.33 26.86
C THR A 55 -0.05 -12.14 25.94
N ALA A 56 0.06 -10.91 26.44
CA ALA A 56 -0.11 -9.70 25.64
C ALA A 56 0.91 -9.63 24.48
N ALA A 57 2.18 -9.98 24.72
CA ALA A 57 3.21 -10.03 23.70
C ALA A 57 2.90 -11.05 22.59
N THR A 58 2.31 -12.20 22.94
CA THR A 58 1.89 -13.23 21.97
C THR A 58 0.80 -12.69 21.05
N HIS A 59 -0.26 -12.09 21.62
CA HIS A 59 -1.35 -11.51 20.83
C HIS A 59 -0.90 -10.38 19.90
N VAL A 60 0.00 -9.52 20.37
CA VAL A 60 0.57 -8.44 19.55
C VAL A 60 1.43 -9.02 18.42
N THR A 61 2.21 -10.06 18.70
CA THR A 61 3.01 -10.76 17.68
C THR A 61 2.13 -11.42 16.61
N ASP A 62 1.04 -12.08 17.03
CA ASP A 62 0.06 -12.68 16.10
C ASP A 62 -0.60 -11.61 15.21
N TRP A 63 -0.96 -10.46 15.78
CA TRP A 63 -1.52 -9.35 15.02
C TRP A 63 -0.52 -8.78 14.00
N ILE A 64 0.73 -8.59 14.40
CA ILE A 64 1.82 -8.16 13.50
C ILE A 64 1.99 -9.20 12.37
N GLY A 65 2.01 -10.48 12.70
CA GLY A 65 2.10 -11.57 11.71
C GLY A 65 0.96 -11.54 10.69
N ALA A 66 -0.28 -11.35 11.17
CA ALA A 66 -1.45 -11.22 10.31
C ALA A 66 -1.37 -9.99 9.39
N ALA A 67 -0.88 -8.86 9.89
CA ALA A 67 -0.68 -7.65 9.09
C ALA A 67 0.30 -7.89 7.93
N TYR A 68 1.42 -8.59 8.16
CA TYR A 68 2.36 -8.94 7.10
C TYR A 68 1.75 -9.87 6.04
N VAL A 69 1.01 -10.89 6.46
CA VAL A 69 0.31 -11.80 5.54
C VAL A 69 -0.70 -11.02 4.70
N LEU A 70 -1.43 -10.10 5.32
CA LEU A 70 -2.38 -9.23 4.61
C LEU A 70 -1.67 -8.30 3.61
N THR A 71 -0.50 -7.76 3.92
CA THR A 71 0.28 -6.94 2.98
C THR A 71 0.72 -7.76 1.77
N ILE A 72 1.21 -8.99 1.98
CA ILE A 72 1.58 -9.90 0.87
C ILE A 72 0.36 -10.22 0.02
N PHE A 73 -0.77 -10.53 0.67
CA PHE A 73 -2.03 -10.77 -0.02
C PHE A 73 -2.52 -9.54 -0.78
N GLY A 74 -2.38 -8.35 -0.19
CA GLY A 74 -2.71 -7.07 -0.81
C GLY A 74 -1.86 -6.75 -2.03
N ALA A 75 -0.56 -7.07 -1.99
CA ALA A 75 0.34 -6.94 -3.15
C ALA A 75 -0.08 -7.89 -4.28
N PHE A 76 -0.34 -9.16 -3.96
CA PHE A 76 -0.85 -10.14 -4.94
C PHE A 76 -2.19 -9.70 -5.53
N MET A 77 -3.08 -9.17 -4.69
CA MET A 77 -4.35 -8.62 -5.12
C MET A 77 -4.16 -7.40 -6.02
N ALA A 78 -3.26 -6.47 -5.67
CA ALA A 78 -2.97 -5.29 -6.46
C ALA A 78 -2.45 -5.67 -7.85
N ASP A 79 -1.53 -6.63 -7.95
CA ASP A 79 -1.00 -7.11 -9.23
C ASP A 79 -2.05 -7.83 -10.07
N ALA A 80 -2.86 -8.70 -9.44
CA ALA A 80 -3.93 -9.41 -10.10
C ALA A 80 -5.05 -8.46 -10.56
N TYR A 81 -5.44 -7.48 -9.74
CA TYR A 81 -6.53 -6.55 -10.03
C TYR A 81 -6.09 -5.40 -10.94
N LEU A 82 -4.88 -4.82 -10.84
CA LEU A 82 -4.46 -3.77 -11.79
C LEU A 82 -4.42 -4.27 -13.24
N GLY A 83 -4.01 -5.53 -13.44
CA GLY A 83 -4.03 -6.18 -14.75
C GLY A 83 -5.45 -6.59 -15.18
N ARG A 84 -6.20 -7.25 -14.28
CA ARG A 84 -7.50 -7.85 -14.62
C ARG A 84 -8.64 -6.83 -14.66
N PHE A 85 -8.62 -5.80 -13.82
CA PHE A 85 -9.62 -4.72 -13.81
C PHE A 85 -9.61 -3.96 -15.14
N LYS A 86 -8.44 -3.72 -15.74
CA LYS A 86 -8.33 -3.13 -17.07
C LYS A 86 -9.00 -4.00 -18.14
N THR A 87 -8.78 -5.32 -18.11
CA THR A 87 -9.42 -6.25 -19.05
C THR A 87 -10.93 -6.33 -18.83
N ILE A 88 -11.39 -6.40 -17.58
CA ILE A 88 -12.82 -6.43 -17.23
C ILE A 88 -13.51 -5.16 -17.71
N ILE A 89 -12.91 -3.98 -17.51
CA ILE A 89 -13.46 -2.71 -18.00
C ILE A 89 -13.56 -2.71 -19.52
N ILE A 90 -12.51 -3.12 -20.24
CA ILE A 90 -12.52 -3.15 -21.71
C ILE A 90 -13.63 -4.07 -22.23
N PHE A 91 -13.74 -5.28 -21.69
CA PHE A 91 -14.80 -6.22 -22.07
C PHE A 91 -16.19 -5.70 -21.69
N SER A 92 -16.34 -5.10 -20.52
CA SER A 92 -17.60 -4.50 -20.07
C SER A 92 -18.03 -3.34 -20.97
N CYS A 93 -17.11 -2.46 -21.37
CA CYS A 93 -17.38 -1.39 -22.33
C CYS A 93 -17.78 -1.93 -23.70
N ILE A 94 -17.09 -2.96 -24.21
CA ILE A 94 -17.43 -3.63 -25.48
C ILE A 94 -18.83 -4.23 -25.40
N TYR A 95 -19.14 -4.94 -24.32
CA TYR A 95 -20.47 -5.53 -24.09
C TYR A 95 -21.58 -4.47 -24.00
N ALA A 96 -21.35 -3.39 -23.25
CA ALA A 96 -22.31 -2.30 -23.12
C ALA A 96 -22.59 -1.58 -24.45
N VAL A 97 -21.57 -1.34 -25.28
CA VAL A 97 -21.74 -0.73 -26.60
C VAL A 97 -22.48 -1.66 -27.56
N LEU A 98 -22.14 -2.95 -27.58
CA LEU A 98 -22.82 -3.95 -28.40
C LEU A 98 -24.29 -4.11 -28.03
N VAL A 99 -24.64 -4.08 -26.73
CA VAL A 99 -26.03 -4.26 -26.29
C VAL A 99 -26.86 -2.98 -26.41
N GLY A 100 -26.25 -1.80 -26.30
CA GLY A 100 -26.94 -0.50 -26.36
C GLY A 100 -27.20 0.04 -27.75
N THR A 101 -26.82 -0.69 -28.82
CA THR A 101 -27.01 -0.28 -30.22
C THR A 101 -28.13 -1.05 -30.96
N GLY A 102 -29.01 -1.75 -30.22
CA GLY A 102 -30.20 -2.44 -30.73
C GLY A 102 -31.50 -1.71 -30.41
#